data_AF-A0A955WJD8-F1
#
_entry.id   AF-A0A955WJD8-F1
#
_cell.length_a   1.000
_cell.length_b   1.000
_cell.length_c   1.000
_cell.angle_alpha   90.00
_cell.angle_beta   90.00
_cell.angle_gamma   90.00
#
_symmetry.space_group_name_H-M   'P 1'
#
loop_
_entity.id
_entity.type
_entity.pdbx_description
1 polymer ?
#
loop_
_entity_poly.entity_id
_entity_poly.type
_entity_poly.pdbx_seq_one_letter_code
_entity_poly.pdbx_strand_id
1 'polypeptide(L)'
;MAKKQQDTVDEAIFLWEGTDKRGDKLKGELVGRSLSLIKAELRRQGITPEKVRKKPKPLFGGSKAKIKSHDIAVFSRQMSAMINAGVPLVQAVDIVAQGHDNASMRDLLIRIKTDVAGGSSLAKAMAKHPEYFDELYCNLVEAGERAGVLDTMMERISVYKEKTEAMKARIKKAMFYPVAVLTVAMIVTMVL
;
A
#
# COMPACT_ATOMS: atom_id res chain seq x y z
N MET A 1 -25.52 -14.74 -36.52
CA MET A 1 -24.13 -15.10 -36.14
C MET A 1 -23.19 -13.99 -36.59
N ALA A 2 -22.49 -13.32 -35.67
CA ALA A 2 -21.20 -12.63 -35.86
C ALA A 2 -20.85 -11.84 -34.58
N LYS A 3 -20.18 -12.50 -33.63
CA LYS A 3 -19.58 -11.86 -32.44
C LYS A 3 -18.37 -11.06 -32.91
N LYS A 4 -18.43 -9.72 -32.84
CA LYS A 4 -17.29 -8.85 -33.07
C LYS A 4 -16.40 -8.91 -31.83
N GLN A 5 -15.32 -9.68 -31.92
CA GLN A 5 -14.30 -9.83 -30.89
C GLN A 5 -13.71 -8.45 -30.59
N GLN A 6 -13.96 -7.96 -29.37
CA GLN A 6 -13.38 -6.72 -28.88
C GLN A 6 -12.00 -7.10 -28.33
N ASP A 7 -10.97 -6.99 -29.19
CA ASP A 7 -9.59 -7.22 -28.77
C ASP A 7 -9.20 -6.14 -27.75
N THR A 8 -9.03 -6.57 -26.49
CA THR A 8 -8.44 -5.76 -25.42
C THR A 8 -7.02 -5.41 -25.83
N VAL A 9 -6.81 -4.18 -26.27
CA VAL A 9 -5.51 -3.67 -26.71
C VAL A 9 -4.61 -3.47 -25.49
N ASP A 10 -3.72 -4.42 -25.23
CA ASP A 10 -2.78 -4.37 -24.11
C ASP A 10 -1.65 -3.37 -24.42
N GLU A 11 -1.86 -2.08 -24.12
CA GLU A 11 -0.84 -1.04 -24.25
C GLU A 11 0.27 -1.27 -23.23
N ALA A 12 1.51 -1.40 -23.71
CA ALA A 12 2.67 -1.68 -22.89
C ALA A 12 3.72 -0.58 -22.99
N ILE A 13 4.45 -0.37 -21.91
CA ILE A 13 5.58 0.55 -21.87
C ILE A 13 6.80 -0.16 -22.48
N PHE A 14 7.45 0.49 -23.44
CA PHE A 14 8.69 0.05 -24.07
C PHE A 14 9.82 1.00 -23.70
N LEU A 15 10.92 0.44 -23.20
CA LEU A 15 12.18 1.13 -23.03
C LEU A 15 12.91 1.14 -24.36
N TRP A 16 13.36 2.31 -24.79
CA TRP A 16 14.13 2.45 -26.02
C TRP A 16 15.42 3.25 -25.80
N GLU A 17 16.44 2.86 -26.54
CA GLU A 17 17.71 3.57 -26.71
C GLU A 17 17.92 3.72 -28.22
N GLY A 18 18.24 4.93 -28.67
CA GLY A 18 18.47 5.22 -30.07
C GLY A 18 19.32 6.45 -30.26
N THR A 19 19.86 6.62 -31.46
CA THR A 19 20.78 7.69 -31.79
C THR A 19 20.07 8.67 -32.73
N ASP A 20 20.11 9.97 -32.42
CA ASP A 20 19.60 11.02 -33.31
C ASP A 20 20.56 11.27 -34.49
N LYS A 21 20.12 11.98 -35.53
CA LYS A 21 20.91 12.30 -36.74
C LYS A 21 22.22 13.03 -36.46
N ARG A 22 22.37 13.62 -35.26
CA ARG A 22 23.56 14.32 -34.79
C ARG A 22 24.58 13.41 -34.08
N GLY A 23 24.26 12.13 -33.91
CA GLY A 23 25.11 11.17 -33.20
C GLY A 23 24.86 11.09 -31.70
N ASP A 24 23.90 11.86 -31.18
CA ASP A 24 23.55 11.87 -29.75
C ASP A 24 22.70 10.67 -29.37
N LYS A 25 23.10 9.97 -28.31
CA LYS A 25 22.36 8.83 -27.76
C LYS A 25 21.23 9.31 -26.86
N LEU A 26 20.00 9.00 -27.27
CA LEU A 26 18.78 9.29 -26.54
C LEU A 26 18.19 7.99 -25.97
N LYS A 27 17.61 8.09 -24.79
CA LYS A 27 16.92 6.99 -24.12
C LYS A 27 15.61 7.49 -23.55
N GLY A 28 14.57 6.67 -23.62
CA GLY A 28 13.24 7.05 -23.17
C GLY A 28 12.29 5.88 -22.98
N GLU A 29 11.10 6.19 -22.48
CA GLU A 29 9.98 5.27 -22.38
C GLU A 29 8.90 5.71 -23.37
N LEU A 30 8.37 4.78 -24.16
CA LEU A 30 7.21 5.03 -25.03
C LEU A 30 6.15 3.98 -24.76
N VAL A 31 4.90 4.42 -24.70
CA VAL A 31 3.74 3.52 -24.61
C VAL A 31 3.37 3.11 -26.02
N GLY A 32 3.20 1.80 -26.25
CA GLY A 32 2.84 1.28 -27.56
C GLY A 32 2.20 -0.09 -27.50
N ARG A 33 1.67 -0.51 -28.64
CA ARG A 33 0.96 -1.79 -28.79
C ARG A 33 1.88 -2.90 -29.29
N SER A 34 3.00 -2.55 -29.92
CA SER A 34 3.97 -3.50 -30.44
C SER A 34 5.36 -2.87 -30.61
N LEU A 35 6.40 -3.72 -30.65
CA LEU A 35 7.78 -3.31 -30.93
C LEU A 35 7.91 -2.64 -32.31
N SER A 36 7.15 -3.10 -33.32
CA SER A 36 7.19 -2.54 -34.67
C SER A 36 6.63 -1.12 -34.71
N LEU A 37 5.55 -0.85 -33.97
CA LEU A 37 4.96 0.49 -33.87
C LEU A 37 5.90 1.47 -33.16
N ILE A 38 6.55 1.05 -32.06
CA ILE A 38 7.52 1.91 -31.36
C ILE A 38 8.73 2.21 -32.24
N LYS A 39 9.27 1.22 -32.96
CA LYS A 39 10.39 1.45 -33.89
C LYS A 39 10.01 2.39 -35.05
N ALA A 40 8.78 2.28 -35.55
CA ALA A 40 8.28 3.17 -36.60
C ALA A 40 8.11 4.61 -36.08
N GLU A 41 7.57 4.79 -34.88
CA GLU A 41 7.40 6.11 -34.26
C GLU A 41 8.76 6.78 -33.96
N LEU A 42 9.74 6.03 -33.45
CA LEU A 42 11.10 6.55 -33.21
C LEU A 42 11.77 7.01 -34.50
N ARG A 43 11.65 6.23 -35.59
CA ARG A 43 12.18 6.62 -36.91
C ARG A 43 11.48 7.86 -37.46
N ARG A 44 10.17 8.00 -37.23
CA ARG A 44 9.41 9.21 -37.60
C ARG A 44 9.91 10.45 -36.86
N GLN A 45 10.35 10.28 -35.62
CA GLN A 45 10.97 11.33 -34.80
C GLN A 45 12.45 11.58 -35.15
N GLY A 46 13.00 10.92 -36.17
CA GLY A 46 14.39 11.08 -36.60
C GLY A 46 15.40 10.28 -35.77
N ILE A 47 14.94 9.46 -34.83
CA ILE A 47 15.76 8.65 -33.93
C ILE A 47 15.93 7.25 -34.55
N THR A 48 17.17 6.81 -34.70
CA THR A 48 17.47 5.44 -35.14
C THR A 48 17.46 4.52 -33.91
N PRO A 49 16.50 3.58 -33.79
CA PRO A 49 16.39 2.72 -32.61
C PRO A 49 17.50 1.68 -32.59
N GLU A 50 18.39 1.72 -31.59
CA GLU A 50 19.44 0.71 -31.36
C GLU A 50 18.91 -0.46 -30.52
N LYS A 51 18.18 -0.16 -29.45
CA LYS A 51 17.56 -1.16 -28.56
C LYS A 51 16.14 -0.73 -28.24
N VAL A 52 15.17 -1.62 -28.46
CA VAL A 52 13.78 -1.44 -28.01
C VAL A 52 13.37 -2.72 -27.31
N ARG A 53 12.98 -2.63 -26.04
CA ARG A 53 12.55 -3.77 -25.24
C ARG A 53 11.29 -3.40 -24.48
N LYS A 54 10.36 -4.36 -24.36
CA LYS A 54 9.21 -4.20 -23.46
C LYS A 54 9.77 -4.02 -22.05
N LYS A 55 9.34 -2.98 -21.33
CA LYS A 55 9.73 -2.79 -19.93
C LYS A 55 9.33 -4.08 -19.20
N PRO A 56 10.27 -4.82 -18.61
CA PRO A 56 9.93 -6.07 -17.93
C PRO A 56 8.90 -5.71 -16.87
N LYS A 57 7.74 -6.37 -16.89
CA LYS A 57 6.81 -6.30 -15.77
C LYS A 57 7.65 -6.70 -14.55
N PRO A 58 7.77 -5.86 -13.50
CA PRO A 58 8.53 -6.25 -12.33
C PRO A 58 7.94 -7.57 -11.81
N LEU A 59 8.71 -8.66 -11.94
CA LEU A 59 8.32 -10.01 -11.51
C LEU A 59 8.01 -10.02 -9.99
N PHE A 60 8.66 -9.11 -9.27
CA PHE A 60 8.26 -8.63 -7.96
C PHE A 60 7.69 -7.23 -8.14
N GLY A 61 6.41 -7.16 -8.50
CA GLY A 61 5.69 -5.89 -8.58
C GLY A 61 5.95 -5.11 -7.31
N GLY A 62 6.45 -3.87 -7.43
CA GLY A 62 7.02 -3.08 -6.34
C GLY A 62 6.26 -3.35 -5.04
N SER A 63 6.90 -4.12 -4.15
CA SER A 63 6.21 -4.77 -3.03
C SER A 63 5.50 -3.69 -2.25
N LYS A 64 4.16 -3.63 -2.35
CA LYS A 64 3.39 -2.72 -1.53
C LYS A 64 3.78 -3.01 -0.09
N ALA A 65 4.19 -1.99 0.65
CA ALA A 65 4.77 -2.17 1.96
C ALA A 65 3.81 -2.99 2.83
N LYS A 66 4.31 -4.04 3.48
CA LYS A 66 3.47 -4.88 4.34
C LYS A 66 2.87 -4.00 5.43
N ILE A 67 1.56 -4.13 5.67
CA ILE A 67 0.87 -3.44 6.75
C ILE A 67 1.43 -3.95 8.08
N LYS A 68 1.92 -3.03 8.91
CA LYS A 68 2.46 -3.33 10.23
C LYS A 68 1.43 -2.97 11.30
N SER A 69 1.62 -3.53 12.49
CA SER A 69 0.78 -3.20 13.65
C SER A 69 0.81 -1.71 14.01
N HIS A 70 1.92 -1.03 13.75
CA HIS A 70 2.03 0.43 13.89
C HIS A 70 1.06 1.19 12.97
N ASP A 71 0.89 0.76 11.72
CA ASP A 71 0.00 1.41 10.75
C ASP A 71 -1.47 1.37 11.24
N ILE A 72 -1.86 0.26 11.87
CA ILE A 72 -3.18 0.06 12.48
C ILE A 72 -3.37 0.93 13.74
N ALA A 73 -2.32 1.09 14.55
CA ALA A 73 -2.37 1.96 15.72
C ALA A 73 -2.57 3.44 15.31
N VAL A 74 -1.80 3.91 14.33
CA VAL A 74 -1.93 5.27 13.78
C VAL A 74 -3.32 5.49 13.18
N PHE A 75 -3.80 4.54 12.38
CA PHE A 75 -5.16 4.57 11.84
C PHE A 75 -6.20 4.69 12.96
N SER A 76 -6.10 3.87 14.01
CA SER A 76 -7.07 3.86 15.10
C SER A 76 -7.08 5.20 15.86
N ARG A 77 -5.91 5.81 16.05
CA ARG A 77 -5.77 7.14 16.68
C ARG A 77 -6.40 8.24 15.84
N GLN A 78 -6.10 8.25 14.54
CA GLN A 78 -6.65 9.25 13.62
C GLN A 78 -8.16 9.10 13.48
N MET A 79 -8.68 7.87 13.38
CA MET A 79 -10.12 7.62 13.36
C MET A 79 -10.81 8.06 14.65
N SER A 80 -10.23 7.78 15.82
CA SER A 80 -10.78 8.26 17.10
C SER A 80 -10.90 9.79 17.12
N ALA A 81 -9.83 10.49 16.73
CA ALA A 81 -9.83 11.95 16.69
C ALA A 81 -10.89 12.51 15.72
N MET A 82 -11.03 11.92 14.54
CA MET A 82 -11.99 12.37 13.53
C MET A 82 -13.44 12.11 13.97
N ILE A 83 -13.71 10.96 14.59
CA ILE A 83 -15.05 10.62 15.12
C ILE A 83 -15.39 11.53 16.31
N ASN A 84 -14.44 11.77 17.22
CA ASN A 84 -14.62 12.70 18.35
C ASN A 84 -14.86 14.15 17.88
N ALA A 85 -14.26 14.54 16.75
CA ALA A 85 -14.49 15.85 16.12
C ALA A 85 -15.84 15.93 15.36
N GLY A 86 -16.62 14.86 15.34
CA GLY A 86 -17.93 14.81 14.66
C GLY A 86 -17.82 14.69 13.14
N VAL A 87 -16.65 14.31 12.61
CA VAL A 87 -16.50 14.11 11.15
C VAL A 87 -17.27 12.86 10.74
N PRO A 88 -18.11 12.91 9.67
CA PRO A 88 -18.85 11.77 9.19
C PRO A 88 -17.94 10.55 8.93
N LEU A 89 -18.39 9.36 9.33
CA LEU A 89 -17.57 8.15 9.33
C LEU A 89 -16.90 7.84 7.98
N VAL A 90 -17.67 7.89 6.88
CA VAL A 90 -17.15 7.61 5.53
C VAL A 90 -16.08 8.64 5.12
N GLN A 91 -16.26 9.90 5.51
CA GLN A 91 -15.30 10.97 5.23
C GLN A 91 -14.04 10.83 6.11
N ALA A 92 -14.22 10.46 7.39
CA ALA A 92 -13.10 10.18 8.29
C ALA A 92 -12.20 9.07 7.74
N VAL A 93 -12.78 7.94 7.30
CA VAL A 93 -12.00 6.84 6.69
C VAL A 93 -11.25 7.31 5.44
N ASP A 94 -11.86 8.16 4.61
CA ASP A 94 -11.23 8.68 3.38
C ASP A 94 -10.04 9.59 3.68
N ILE A 95 -10.19 10.52 4.62
CA ILE A 95 -9.13 11.45 5.03
C ILE A 95 -7.95 10.66 5.61
N VAL A 96 -8.23 9.68 6.47
CA VAL A 96 -7.21 8.83 7.08
C VAL A 96 -6.54 7.93 6.03
N ALA A 97 -7.28 7.43 5.05
CA ALA A 97 -6.71 6.64 3.95
C ALA A 97 -5.74 7.45 3.09
N GLN A 98 -6.10 8.69 2.76
CA GLN A 98 -5.28 9.57 1.93
C GLN A 98 -4.02 10.05 2.66
N GLY A 99 -4.10 10.26 3.97
CA GLY A 99 -2.97 10.67 4.81
C GLY A 99 -2.02 9.55 5.23
N HIS A 100 -2.26 8.30 4.83
CA HIS A 100 -1.43 7.16 5.21
C HIS A 100 -0.26 6.94 4.24
N ASP A 101 0.97 6.84 4.77
CA ASP A 101 2.19 6.67 3.96
C ASP A 101 2.24 5.29 3.27
N ASN A 102 1.59 4.28 3.86
CA ASN A 102 1.60 2.93 3.36
C ASN A 102 0.50 2.71 2.30
N ALA A 103 0.90 2.53 1.04
CA ALA A 103 -0.02 2.28 -0.07
C ALA A 103 -0.91 1.04 0.15
N SER A 104 -0.42 -0.03 0.79
CA SER A 104 -1.24 -1.21 1.13
C SER A 104 -2.34 -0.86 2.12
N MET A 105 -2.02 -0.03 3.12
CA MET A 105 -2.96 0.41 4.14
C MET A 105 -4.03 1.31 3.51
N ARG A 106 -3.62 2.23 2.64
CA ARG A 106 -4.56 3.06 1.87
C ARG A 106 -5.55 2.22 1.06
N ASP A 107 -5.07 1.21 0.34
CA ASP A 107 -5.93 0.31 -0.44
C ASP A 107 -6.89 -0.52 0.43
N LEU A 108 -6.47 -0.88 1.64
CA LEU A 108 -7.33 -1.55 2.63
C LEU A 108 -8.43 -0.59 3.11
N LEU A 109 -8.06 0.63 3.48
CA LEU A 109 -9.01 1.63 3.99
C LEU A 109 -10.00 2.09 2.91
N ILE A 110 -9.59 2.20 1.65
CA ILE A 110 -10.49 2.49 0.53
C ILE A 110 -11.52 1.37 0.36
N ARG A 111 -11.13 0.09 0.54
CA ARG A 111 -12.06 -1.04 0.51
C ARG A 111 -13.07 -0.97 1.66
N ILE A 112 -12.60 -0.70 2.88
CA ILE A 112 -13.47 -0.51 4.06
C ILE A 112 -14.44 0.66 3.83
N LYS A 113 -13.95 1.80 3.32
CA LYS A 113 -14.78 2.96 2.95
C LYS A 113 -15.88 2.56 1.97
N THR A 114 -15.53 1.79 0.94
CA THR A 114 -16.48 1.35 -0.10
C THR A 114 -17.57 0.47 0.50
N ASP A 115 -17.22 -0.47 1.38
CA ASP A 115 -18.18 -1.32 2.07
C ASP A 115 -19.13 -0.52 2.98
N VAL A 116 -18.58 0.43 3.74
CA VAL A 116 -19.38 1.28 4.65
C VAL A 116 -20.28 2.23 3.85
N ALA A 117 -19.78 2.83 2.77
CA ALA A 117 -20.58 3.64 1.86
C ALA A 117 -21.68 2.83 1.15
N GLY A 118 -21.46 1.52 0.96
CA GLY A 118 -22.45 0.57 0.48
C GLY A 118 -23.48 0.12 1.52
N GLY A 119 -23.42 0.65 2.75
CA GLY A 119 -24.38 0.39 3.82
C GLY A 119 -23.99 -0.73 4.79
N SER A 120 -22.78 -1.30 4.68
CA SER A 120 -22.26 -2.20 5.71
C SER A 120 -21.90 -1.41 6.97
N SER A 121 -22.04 -2.03 8.14
CA SER A 121 -21.47 -1.46 9.37
C SER A 121 -19.94 -1.48 9.31
N LEU A 122 -19.29 -0.56 10.04
CA LEU A 122 -17.84 -0.47 10.14
C LEU A 122 -17.24 -1.77 10.68
N ALA A 123 -17.86 -2.34 11.72
CA ALA A 123 -17.41 -3.59 12.29
C ALA A 123 -17.42 -4.74 11.27
N LYS A 124 -18.47 -4.85 10.46
CA LYS A 124 -18.56 -5.87 9.40
C LYS A 124 -17.53 -5.65 8.29
N ALA A 125 -17.28 -4.40 7.92
CA ALA A 125 -16.26 -4.07 6.92
C ALA A 125 -14.85 -4.42 7.43
N MET A 126 -14.55 -4.12 8.69
CA MET A 126 -13.28 -4.48 9.34
C MET A 126 -13.12 -6.00 9.55
N ALA A 127 -14.20 -6.71 9.89
CA ALA A 127 -14.19 -8.15 10.11
C ALA A 127 -13.84 -8.98 8.86
N LYS A 128 -13.97 -8.40 7.65
CA LYS A 128 -13.47 -9.02 6.41
C LYS A 128 -11.93 -9.11 6.36
N HIS A 129 -11.24 -8.43 7.27
CA HIS A 129 -9.78 -8.31 7.33
C HIS A 129 -9.21 -8.72 8.69
N PRO A 130 -9.39 -10.00 9.11
CA PRO A 130 -9.01 -10.48 10.45
C PRO A 130 -7.50 -10.45 10.73
N GLU A 131 -6.68 -10.40 9.67
CA GLU A 131 -5.22 -10.26 9.78
C GLU A 131 -4.77 -8.91 10.36
N TYR A 132 -5.62 -7.87 10.30
CA TYR A 132 -5.33 -6.52 10.79
C TYR A 132 -6.25 -6.09 11.93
N PHE A 133 -7.52 -6.50 11.88
CA PHE A 133 -8.53 -6.20 12.88
C PHE A 133 -8.91 -7.49 13.60
N ASP A 134 -8.37 -7.66 14.80
CA ASP A 134 -8.71 -8.80 15.65
C ASP A 134 -10.20 -8.77 16.07
N GLU A 135 -10.68 -9.91 16.57
CA GLU A 135 -12.08 -10.08 16.97
C GLU A 135 -12.50 -9.07 18.05
N LEU A 136 -11.60 -8.79 19.00
CA LEU A 136 -11.84 -7.80 20.06
C LEU A 136 -12.05 -6.39 19.47
N TYR A 137 -11.24 -5.99 18.50
CA TYR A 137 -11.38 -4.73 17.79
C TYR A 137 -12.77 -4.62 17.14
N CYS A 138 -13.15 -5.64 16.36
CA CYS A 138 -14.41 -5.65 15.64
C CYS A 138 -15.62 -5.63 16.60
N ASN A 139 -15.56 -6.40 17.68
CA ASN A 139 -16.62 -6.47 18.68
C ASN A 139 -16.80 -5.12 19.43
N LEU A 140 -15.70 -4.43 19.75
CA LEU A 140 -15.76 -3.12 20.39
C LEU A 140 -16.32 -2.05 19.45
N VAL A 141 -15.94 -2.08 18.17
CA VAL A 141 -16.52 -1.19 17.15
C VAL A 141 -18.00 -1.47 16.98
N GLU A 142 -18.40 -2.74 16.90
CA GLU A 142 -19.81 -3.12 16.76
C GLU A 142 -20.66 -2.66 17.95
N ALA A 143 -20.15 -2.85 19.18
CA ALA A 143 -20.81 -2.36 20.37
C ALA A 143 -20.93 -0.82 20.35
N GLY A 144 -19.89 -0.11 19.91
CA GLY A 144 -19.89 1.34 19.76
C GLY A 144 -20.88 1.84 18.72
N GLU A 145 -20.94 1.22 17.55
CA GLU A 145 -21.89 1.55 16.49
C GLU A 145 -23.34 1.32 16.93
N ARG A 146 -23.63 0.19 17.59
CA ARG A 146 -24.99 -0.14 18.05
C ARG A 146 -25.47 0.74 19.20
N ALA A 147 -24.57 1.09 20.12
CA ALA A 147 -24.89 1.90 21.28
C ALA A 147 -24.75 3.42 21.03
N GLY A 148 -24.32 3.83 19.82
CA GLY A 148 -24.12 5.23 19.48
C GLY A 148 -22.94 5.90 20.21
N VAL A 149 -22.01 5.10 20.75
CA VAL A 149 -20.84 5.55 21.52
C VAL A 149 -19.53 5.13 20.84
N LEU A 150 -19.52 5.20 19.50
CA LEU A 150 -18.38 4.81 18.68
C LEU A 150 -17.13 5.66 18.98
N ASP A 151 -17.33 6.93 19.32
CA ASP A 151 -16.33 7.89 19.78
C ASP A 151 -15.54 7.34 20.99
N THR A 152 -16.25 6.88 22.02
CA THR A 152 -15.64 6.35 23.25
C THR A 152 -14.99 5.00 23.00
N MET A 153 -15.59 4.13 22.19
CA MET A 153 -15.02 2.82 21.88
C MET A 153 -13.76 2.94 21.01
N MET A 154 -13.76 3.84 20.02
CA MET A 154 -12.58 4.11 19.21
C MET A 154 -11.44 4.71 20.02
N GLU A 155 -11.72 5.59 20.99
CA GLU A 155 -10.67 6.11 21.87
C GLU A 155 -10.03 4.99 22.70
N ARG A 156 -10.84 4.10 23.28
CA ARG A 156 -10.32 2.93 24.02
C ARG A 156 -9.46 2.02 23.15
N ILE A 157 -9.91 1.74 21.94
CA ILE A 157 -9.15 0.94 20.96
C ILE A 157 -7.83 1.63 20.61
N SER A 158 -7.85 2.94 20.37
CA SER A 158 -6.65 3.70 20.01
C SER A 158 -5.60 3.67 21.11
N VAL A 159 -6.01 3.94 22.35
CA VAL A 159 -5.14 3.91 23.54
C VAL A 159 -4.58 2.51 23.76
N TYR A 160 -5.40 1.47 23.57
CA TYR A 160 -4.95 0.09 23.68
C TYR A 160 -3.87 -0.23 22.63
N LYS A 161 -4.12 0.06 21.35
CA LYS A 161 -3.16 -0.21 20.27
C LYS A 161 -1.87 0.60 20.43
N GLU A 162 -1.94 1.87 20.81
CA GLU A 162 -0.75 2.69 21.09
C GLU A 162 0.09 2.11 22.23
N LYS A 163 -0.54 1.71 23.34
CA LYS A 163 0.17 1.09 24.47
C LYS A 163 0.84 -0.22 24.05
N THR A 164 0.14 -1.07 23.31
CA THR A 164 0.70 -2.34 22.81
C THR A 164 1.90 -2.09 21.90
N GLU A 165 1.80 -1.15 20.97
CA GLU A 165 2.92 -0.85 20.06
C GLU A 165 4.09 -0.18 20.79
N ALA A 166 3.83 0.70 21.75
CA ALA A 166 4.87 1.30 22.58
C ALA A 166 5.62 0.23 23.41
N MET A 167 4.91 -0.75 23.97
CA MET A 167 5.53 -1.87 24.68
C MET A 167 6.39 -2.72 23.75
N LYS A 168 5.89 -3.11 22.58
CA LYS A 168 6.68 -3.86 21.59
C LYS A 168 7.93 -3.09 21.15
N ALA A 169 7.81 -1.78 20.93
CA ALA A 169 8.94 -0.94 20.56
C ALA A 169 10.00 -0.89 21.66
N ARG A 170 9.60 -0.79 22.93
CA ARG A 170 10.51 -0.83 24.09
C ARG A 170 11.23 -2.18 24.18
N ILE A 171 10.51 -3.28 24.03
CA ILE A 171 11.09 -4.64 24.04
C ILE A 171 12.11 -4.78 22.90
N LYS A 172 11.75 -4.36 21.68
CA LYS A 172 12.64 -4.42 20.53
C LYS A 172 13.93 -3.61 20.75
N LYS A 173 13.81 -2.42 21.36
CA LYS A 173 14.97 -1.58 21.72
C LYS A 173 15.84 -2.25 22.78
N ALA A 174 15.24 -2.84 23.83
CA ALA A 174 15.98 -3.53 24.88
C ALA A 174 16.73 -4.78 24.36
N MET A 175 16.14 -5.51 23.41
CA MET A 175 16.75 -6.70 22.81
C MET A 175 17.84 -6.38 21.78
N PHE A 176 17.91 -5.15 21.27
CA PHE A 176 18.87 -4.79 20.23
C PHE A 176 20.32 -4.96 20.69
N TYR A 177 20.66 -4.48 21.89
CA TYR A 177 22.03 -4.57 22.42
C TYR A 177 22.47 -6.02 22.69
N PRO A 178 21.71 -6.87 23.41
CA PRO A 178 22.06 -8.29 23.59
C PRO A 178 22.26 -9.05 22.28
N VAL A 179 21.37 -8.85 21.30
CA VAL A 179 21.47 -9.53 19.99
C VAL A 179 22.70 -9.04 19.23
N ALA A 180 23.00 -7.75 19.24
CA ALA A 180 24.19 -7.20 18.59
C ALA A 180 25.48 -7.80 19.17
N VAL A 181 25.60 -7.85 20.50
CA VAL A 181 26.77 -8.43 21.18
C VAL A 181 26.93 -9.92 20.85
N LEU A 182 25.84 -10.70 20.92
CA LEU A 182 25.87 -12.13 20.58
C LEU A 182 26.25 -12.38 19.11
N THR A 183 25.78 -11.52 18.19
CA THR A 183 26.10 -11.63 16.77
C THR A 183 27.59 -11.38 16.52
N VAL A 184 28.15 -10.34 17.14
CA VAL A 184 29.60 -10.05 17.05
C VAL A 184 30.41 -11.18 17.67
N ALA A 185 30.01 -11.69 18.83
CA ALA A 185 30.67 -12.82 19.47
C ALA A 185 30.70 -14.06 18.56
N MET A 186 29.57 -14.43 17.94
CA MET A 186 29.53 -15.55 16.98
C MET A 186 30.45 -15.34 15.78
N ILE A 187 30.51 -14.13 15.22
CA ILE A 187 31.39 -13.82 14.08
C ILE A 187 32.86 -14.01 14.49
N VAL A 188 33.26 -13.49 15.65
CA VAL A 188 34.63 -13.62 16.16
C VAL A 188 35.00 -15.09 16.37
N THR A 189 34.12 -15.87 17.01
CA THR A 189 34.36 -17.31 17.27
C THR A 189 34.41 -18.13 15.99
N MET A 190 33.68 -17.76 14.93
CA MET A 190 33.66 -18.52 13.68
C MET A 190 34.91 -18.28 12.79
N VAL A 191 35.57 -17.13 12.96
CA VAL A 191 36.79 -16.78 12.21
C VAL A 191 38.06 -17.38 12.84
N LEU A 192 38.05 -17.60 14.16
CA LEU A 192 39.16 -18.17 14.92
C LEU A 192 39.20 -19.70 14.77
#